data_AF-A0A929X8E8-F1
#
_entry.id   AF-A0A929X8E8-F1
#
_cell.length_a   1.000
_cell.length_b   1.000
_cell.length_c   1.000
_cell.angle_alpha   90.00
_cell.angle_beta   90.00
_cell.angle_gamma   90.00
#
_symmetry.space_group_name_H-M   'P 1'
#
loop_
_entity.id
_entity.type
_entity.pdbx_description
1 polymer ?
#
loop_
_entity_poly.entity_id
_entity_poly.type
_entity_poly.pdbx_seq_one_letter_code
_entity_poly.pdbx_strand_id
1 'polypeptide(L)'
;MSQFSQRLIFREKEVLLQDSNGRCIKTFQKSDFLTREGHYKVTESHLGEFSEGLLIEINAPIEVSTTFKAEINANVKGAIANANAPGAIANAKVPGAIANH
;
A
#
# COMPACT_ATOMS: atom_id res chain seq x y z
N MET A 1 17.12 -2.93 11.16
CA MET A 1 16.01 -2.00 11.46
C MET A 1 15.21 -1.84 10.18
N SER A 2 13.89 -2.07 10.22
CA SER A 2 13.02 -1.80 9.06
C SER A 2 13.13 -0.31 8.72
N GLN A 3 13.34 0.01 7.44
CA GLN A 3 13.41 1.40 6.98
C GLN A 3 12.06 2.13 7.14
N PHE A 4 10.97 1.37 7.31
CA PHE A 4 9.62 1.87 7.50
C PHE A 4 9.14 1.62 8.94
N SER A 5 8.57 2.67 9.54
CA SER A 5 8.01 2.64 10.89
C SER A 5 6.59 2.08 10.95
N GLN A 6 5.89 2.00 9.80
CA GLN A 6 4.53 1.49 9.69
C GLN A 6 4.31 0.72 8.39
N ARG A 7 3.27 -0.13 8.40
CA ARG A 7 2.82 -0.89 7.23
C ARG A 7 1.31 -0.80 7.05
N LEU A 8 0.88 -0.59 5.81
CA LEU A 8 -0.52 -0.59 5.39
C LEU A 8 -0.80 -1.82 4.53
N ILE A 9 -1.69 -2.68 5.01
CA ILE A 9 -1.90 -4.02 4.44
C ILE A 9 -3.30 -4.08 3.84
N PHE A 10 -3.39 -4.12 2.51
CA PHE A 10 -4.64 -4.37 1.78
C PHE A 10 -4.95 -5.86 1.77
N ARG A 11 -6.03 -6.25 2.43
CA ARG A 11 -6.56 -7.62 2.41
C ARG A 11 -7.77 -7.71 1.49
N GLU A 12 -8.40 -8.88 1.45
CA GLU A 12 -9.63 -9.08 0.66
C GLU A 12 -10.76 -8.15 1.12
N LYS A 13 -10.97 -8.03 2.44
CA LYS A 13 -12.13 -7.34 3.04
C LYS A 13 -11.84 -5.97 3.63
N GLU A 14 -10.61 -5.73 4.09
CA GLU A 14 -10.25 -4.56 4.89
C GLU A 14 -8.83 -4.12 4.61
N VAL A 15 -8.46 -2.95 5.13
CA VAL A 15 -7.09 -2.45 5.10
C VAL A 15 -6.61 -2.21 6.53
N LEU A 16 -5.46 -2.79 6.89
CA LEU A 16 -4.90 -2.67 8.24
C LEU A 16 -3.68 -1.75 8.24
N LEU A 17 -3.63 -0.81 9.17
CA LEU A 17 -2.43 -0.07 9.50
C LEU A 17 -1.78 -0.68 10.74
N GLN A 18 -0.52 -1.07 10.64
CA GLN A 18 0.25 -1.65 11.73
C GLN A 18 1.53 -0.87 11.99
N ASP A 19 1.97 -0.86 13.25
CA ASP A 19 3.27 -0.32 13.64
C ASP A 19 4.43 -1.25 13.24
N SER A 20 5.66 -0.82 13.52
CA SER A 20 6.88 -1.57 13.27
C SER A 20 6.98 -2.90 14.05
N ASN A 21 6.20 -3.07 15.13
CA ASN A 21 6.09 -4.32 15.89
C ASN A 21 4.98 -5.24 15.36
N GLY A 22 4.24 -4.80 14.33
CA GLY A 22 3.12 -5.54 13.75
C GLY A 22 1.82 -5.44 14.54
N ARG A 23 1.72 -4.56 15.53
CA ARG A 23 0.47 -4.30 16.24
C ARG A 23 -0.45 -3.49 15.34
N CYS A 24 -1.72 -3.92 15.23
CA CYS A 24 -2.73 -3.16 14.50
C CYS A 24 -3.03 -1.84 15.23
N ILE A 25 -2.79 -0.72 14.55
CA ILE A 25 -3.09 0.64 15.01
C ILE A 25 -4.53 0.99 14.63
N LYS A 26 -4.90 0.72 13.37
CA LYS A 26 -6.19 1.12 12.80
C LYS A 26 -6.61 0.17 11.69
N THR A 27 -7.92 -0.03 11.58
CA THR A 27 -8.57 -0.77 10.50
C THR A 27 -9.41 0.21 9.67
N PHE A 28 -9.32 0.09 8.36
CA PHE A 28 -10.03 0.92 7.39
C PHE A 28 -10.89 0.03 6.49
N GLN A 29 -11.95 0.61 5.94
CA GLN A 29 -12.72 -0.03 4.88
C GLN A 29 -11.97 0.16 3.55
N LYS A 30 -12.03 -0.82 2.63
CA LYS A 30 -11.38 -0.67 1.32
C LYS A 30 -11.91 0.52 0.53
N SER A 31 -13.20 0.83 0.70
CA SER A 31 -13.85 1.99 0.10
C SER A 31 -13.19 3.32 0.47
N ASP A 32 -12.51 3.39 1.63
CA ASP A 32 -11.83 4.61 2.08
C ASP A 32 -10.70 5.02 1.13
N PHE A 33 -10.16 4.06 0.37
CA PHE A 33 -9.09 4.27 -0.61
C PHE A 33 -9.56 4.15 -2.06
N LEU A 34 -10.83 3.80 -2.31
CA LEU A 34 -11.34 3.51 -3.65
C LEU A 34 -11.51 4.81 -4.45
N THR A 35 -10.92 4.87 -5.63
CA THR A 35 -11.10 5.99 -6.56
C THR A 35 -12.34 5.79 -7.43
N ARG A 36 -12.82 6.88 -8.06
CA ARG A 36 -13.91 6.79 -9.05
C ARG A 36 -13.55 5.95 -10.28
N GLU A 37 -12.26 5.72 -10.51
CA GLU A 37 -11.73 4.95 -11.63
C GLU A 37 -11.61 3.44 -11.30
N GLY A 38 -11.95 3.03 -10.07
CA GLY A 38 -12.04 1.62 -9.67
C GLY A 38 -10.75 1.00 -9.13
N HIS A 39 -9.65 1.76 -9.07
CA HIS A 39 -8.43 1.37 -8.37
C HIS A 39 -8.36 2.01 -6.99
N TYR A 40 -7.39 1.59 -6.17
CA TYR A 40 -7.19 2.13 -4.83
C TYR A 40 -6.01 3.11 -4.82
N LYS A 41 -6.14 4.19 -4.07
CA LYS A 41 -5.12 5.25 -3.98
C LYS A 41 -4.86 5.60 -2.53
N VAL A 42 -3.60 5.51 -2.13
CA VAL A 42 -3.12 5.90 -0.82
C VAL A 42 -2.51 7.29 -0.92
N THR A 43 -2.98 8.20 -0.07
CA THR A 43 -2.46 9.57 0.06
C THR A 43 -2.22 9.88 1.52
N GLU A 44 -1.36 10.85 1.82
CA GLU A 44 -1.05 11.28 3.19
C GLU A 44 -2.30 11.70 3.99
N SER A 45 -3.31 12.27 3.33
CA SER A 45 -4.58 12.65 3.98
C SER A 45 -5.35 11.48 4.62
N HIS A 46 -5.13 10.24 4.17
CA HIS A 46 -5.81 9.07 4.76
C HIS A 46 -5.20 8.62 6.10
N LEU A 47 -3.91 8.88 6.28
CA LEU A 47 -3.10 8.21 7.29
C LEU A 47 -2.36 9.20 8.22
N GLY A 48 -2.14 10.44 7.81
CA GLY A 48 -1.26 11.42 8.46
C GLY A 48 0.05 11.63 7.68
N GLU A 49 0.94 12.49 8.18
CA GLU A 49 2.29 12.65 7.61
C GLU A 49 3.19 11.46 7.97
N PHE A 50 3.75 10.78 6.96
CA PHE A 50 4.75 9.71 7.12
C PHE A 50 6.09 10.18 6.59
N SER A 51 6.79 10.97 7.39
CA SER A 51 8.09 11.53 7.02
C SER A 51 9.16 10.46 6.71
N GLU A 52 9.04 9.26 7.26
CA GLU A 52 9.96 8.14 7.01
C GLU A 52 9.53 7.21 5.86
N GLY A 53 8.39 7.50 5.23
CA GLY A 53 7.75 6.64 4.22
C GLY A 53 6.96 5.48 4.82
N LEU A 54 6.15 4.83 3.99
CA LEU A 54 5.23 3.76 4.37
C LEU A 54 5.53 2.49 3.58
N LEU A 55 5.41 1.33 4.23
CA LEU A 55 5.35 0.05 3.52
C LEU A 55 3.89 -0.30 3.21
N ILE A 56 3.53 -0.44 1.94
CA ILE A 56 2.20 -0.84 1.50
C ILE A 56 2.28 -2.28 0.99
N GLU A 57 1.45 -3.17 1.54
CA GLU A 57 1.37 -4.56 1.13
C GLU A 57 0.02 -4.85 0.49
N ILE A 58 0.02 -5.35 -0.75
CA ILE A 58 -1.18 -5.69 -1.51
C ILE A 58 -1.34 -7.21 -1.48
N ASN A 59 -2.19 -7.68 -0.56
CA ASN A 59 -2.52 -9.11 -0.38
C ASN A 59 -3.90 -9.46 -0.97
N ALA A 60 -4.33 -8.73 -2.01
CA ALA A 60 -5.55 -8.98 -2.77
C ALA A 60 -5.31 -8.68 -4.26
N PRO A 61 -6.04 -9.28 -5.21
CA PRO A 61 -5.89 -9.04 -6.64
C PRO A 61 -6.52 -7.70 -7.04
N ILE A 62 -5.91 -6.61 -6.61
CA ILE A 62 -6.35 -5.23 -6.81
C ILE A 62 -5.18 -4.36 -7.25
N GLU A 63 -5.51 -3.20 -7.80
CA GLU A 63 -4.55 -2.15 -8.14
C GLU A 63 -4.50 -1.09 -7.03
N VAL A 64 -3.30 -0.80 -6.54
CA VAL A 64 -3.07 0.22 -5.52
C VAL A 64 -1.96 1.16 -5.98
N SER A 65 -2.19 2.47 -5.83
CA SER A 65 -1.23 3.52 -6.14
C SER A 65 -0.90 4.39 -4.91
N THR A 66 0.28 4.99 -4.91
CA THR A 66 0.71 5.98 -3.90
C THR A 66 1.07 7.32 -4.54
N THR A 67 0.85 8.42 -3.80
CA THR A 67 1.27 9.78 -4.21
C THR A 67 2.36 10.38 -3.34
N PHE A 68 2.97 9.58 -2.47
CA PHE A 68 4.08 9.98 -1.62
C PHE A 68 5.13 8.86 -1.57
N LYS A 69 6.28 9.16 -0.97
CA LYS A 69 7.38 8.21 -0.83
C LYS A 69 6.94 6.99 -0.01
N ALA A 70 6.85 5.85 -0.67
CA ALA A 70 6.47 4.59 -0.06
C ALA A 70 7.09 3.42 -0.84
N GLU A 71 7.25 2.28 -0.17
CA GLU A 71 7.46 1.01 -0.87
C GLU A 71 6.11 0.30 -0.98
N ILE A 72 5.72 -0.14 -2.18
CA ILE A 72 4.45 -0.79 -2.44
C ILE A 72 4.68 -2.17 -3.06
N ASN A 73 4.27 -3.21 -2.35
CA ASN A 73 4.58 -4.60 -2.65
C ASN A 73 3.31 -5.35 -3.07
N ALA A 74 3.28 -5.79 -4.33
CA ALA A 74 2.26 -6.68 -4.86
C ALA A 74 2.63 -8.13 -4.51
N ASN A 75 1.90 -8.71 -3.54
CA ASN A 75 2.26 -9.98 -2.91
C ASN A 75 1.43 -11.18 -3.40
N VAL A 76 0.38 -10.93 -4.18
CA VAL A 76 -0.49 -11.99 -4.72
C VAL A 76 -0.66 -11.83 -6.24
N LYS A 77 -0.98 -12.94 -6.91
CA LYS A 77 -1.28 -12.93 -8.35
C LYS A 77 -2.44 -11.96 -8.64
N GLY A 78 -2.27 -11.11 -9.65
CA GLY A 78 -3.25 -10.09 -10.02
C GLY A 78 -3.18 -8.81 -9.19
N ALA A 79 -2.33 -8.73 -8.17
CA ALA A 79 -2.06 -7.46 -7.50
C ALA A 79 -1.19 -6.57 -8.39
N ILE A 80 -1.52 -5.28 -8.43
CA ILE A 80 -0.82 -4.26 -9.21
C ILE A 80 -0.39 -3.14 -8.26
N ALA A 81 0.92 -2.89 -8.19
CA ALA A 81 1.54 -1.87 -7.37
C ALA A 81 2.03 -0.71 -8.25
N ASN A 82 1.55 0.51 -8.01
CA ASN A 82 1.93 1.70 -8.78
C ASN A 82 2.65 2.73 -7.91
N ALA A 83 3.92 3.00 -8.21
CA ALA A 83 4.77 3.96 -7.53
C ALA A 83 4.75 5.35 -8.20
N ASN A 84 3.59 6.02 -8.19
CA ASN A 84 3.39 7.27 -8.94
C ASN A 84 4.09 8.51 -8.35
N ALA A 85 4.84 8.37 -7.26
CA ALA A 85 5.47 9.48 -6.56
C ALA A 85 6.99 9.42 -6.65
N PRO A 86 7.69 10.56 -6.74
CA PRO A 86 9.15 10.58 -6.69
C PRO A 86 9.68 9.86 -5.44
N GLY A 87 10.57 8.88 -5.65
CA GLY A 87 11.16 8.09 -4.58
C GLY A 87 10.27 6.97 -4.03
N ALA A 88 9.05 6.78 -4.56
CA ALA A 88 8.29 5.57 -4.31
C ALA A 88 8.88 4.39 -5.10
N ILE A 89 8.72 3.18 -4.57
CA ILE A 89 9.25 1.95 -5.15
C ILE A 89 8.10 0.95 -5.22
N ALA A 90 7.83 0.40 -6.41
CA ALA A 90 6.88 -0.70 -6.58
C ALA A 90 7.63 -2.01 -6.80
N ASN A 91 7.20 -3.08 -6.14
CA ASN A 91 7.74 -4.43 -6.33
C ASN A 91 6.62 -5.45 -6.61
N ALA A 92 6.84 -6.32 -7.58
CA ALA A 92 6.04 -7.52 -7.78
C ALA A 92 6.77 -8.71 -7.13
N LYS A 93 6.25 -9.23 -6.03
CA LYS A 93 6.93 -10.27 -5.22
C LYS A 93 6.62 -11.70 -5.67
N VAL A 94 5.59 -11.88 -6.50
CA VAL A 94 5.13 -13.20 -6.96
C VAL A 94 4.84 -13.21 -8.47
N PRO A 95 4.91 -14.38 -9.14
CA PRO A 95 4.51 -14.49 -10.53
C PRO A 95 3.06 -14.04 -10.77
N GLY A 96 2.87 -13.17 -11.78
CA GLY A 96 1.57 -12.61 -12.13
C GLY A 96 1.12 -11.43 -11.26
N ALA A 97 1.95 -10.93 -10.36
CA ALA A 97 1.85 -9.57 -9.84
C ALA A 97 2.51 -8.57 -10.81
N ILE A 98 2.11 -7.31 -10.76
CA ILE A 98 2.64 -6.23 -11.61
C ILE A 98 3.15 -5.10 -10.71
N ALA A 99 4.28 -4.52 -11.09
CA ALA A 99 4.84 -3.31 -10.48
C ALA A 99 5.12 -2.28 -11.55
N ASN A 100 4.58 -1.07 -11.37
CA ASN A 100 4.74 0.06 -12.27
C ASN A 100 5.37 1.23 -11.51
N HIS A 101 6.16 2.04 -12.21
CA HIS A 101 6.79 3.27 -11.73
C HIS A 101 6.40 4.42 -12.68
#